data_AF-A0A1A1YF35-F1
#
_entry.id   AF-A0A1A1YF35-F1
#
_cell.length_a   1.000
_cell.length_b   1.000
_cell.length_c   1.000
_cell.angle_alpha   90.00
_cell.angle_beta   90.00
_cell.angle_gamma   90.00
#
_symmetry.space_group_name_H-M   'P 1'
#
loop_
_entity.id
_entity.type
_entity.pdbx_description
1 polymer ?
#
loop_
_entity_poly.entity_id
_entity_poly.type
_entity_poly.pdbx_seq_one_letter_code
_entity_poly.pdbx_strand_id
1 'polypeptide(L)'
;MTTTRQHIEDLDADRWAALTRRAAADSVAAAERLAIQPRAETVALAKMTERELVQHRQRHGPPVPRRSLQMQLVDADHQRRVAEQHARQAHQGRLDAEAAASLARDETGESARAAAAARERVRAVEAEAARKDAERAAEREAEQRARQQLQAEIERIRAQAAAEVAAAEEKVRAAEARAAERTTERTTERAAAEKTVQQLQAEIEQIRAQTAAEVAAAVEKVTAAEARAAERTTERTAERATGEEALQRVRRELEKVRSDSAAEVAAAQGKASADIAAAREAAEAEVAAAQEVADAEVARWQAHASDMERWARAEVSTQLLTIPVPPMEVRTRIGSVETTIDALYQIDYVLEVGLAEDGESHFVPDLEFTRNLVWKVQEQAKELSGELANLSAWYSDQTHSETAAGYPAAAGDAYRALCQRIDTALQALGRRFHSPDADIIAAVTAMLNDLRAQGLY
;
A
#
# COMPACT_ATOMS: atom_id res chain seq x y z
N MET A 1 -176.34 -100.50 -59.37
CA MET A 1 -176.55 -99.47 -60.42
C MET A 1 -175.21 -99.20 -61.13
N THR A 2 -174.69 -100.18 -61.85
CA THR A 2 -173.24 -100.27 -62.13
C THR A 2 -172.86 -100.33 -63.62
N THR A 3 -173.79 -100.48 -64.55
CA THR A 3 -173.45 -100.56 -65.98
C THR A 3 -173.62 -99.24 -66.74
N THR A 4 -174.56 -98.37 -66.36
CA THR A 4 -174.78 -97.11 -67.11
C THR A 4 -173.80 -95.99 -66.73
N ARG A 5 -173.35 -95.94 -65.46
CA ARG A 5 -172.46 -94.86 -64.96
C ARG A 5 -171.02 -95.04 -65.42
N GLN A 6 -170.53 -96.28 -65.43
CA GLN A 6 -169.21 -96.65 -65.98
C GLN A 6 -169.12 -96.26 -67.46
N HIS A 7 -170.15 -96.61 -68.25
CA HIS A 7 -170.19 -96.23 -69.67
C HIS A 7 -170.20 -94.72 -69.91
N ILE A 8 -170.77 -93.90 -69.00
CA ILE A 8 -170.72 -92.43 -69.12
C ILE A 8 -169.32 -91.89 -68.79
N GLU A 9 -168.60 -92.52 -67.87
CA GLU A 9 -167.22 -92.15 -67.50
C GLU A 9 -166.23 -92.49 -68.63
N ASP A 10 -166.45 -93.62 -69.33
CA ASP A 10 -165.63 -94.10 -70.45
C ASP A 10 -165.90 -93.38 -71.80
N LEU A 11 -166.94 -92.54 -71.90
CA LEU A 11 -167.18 -91.73 -73.09
C LEU A 11 -166.05 -90.70 -73.27
N ASP A 12 -165.53 -90.63 -74.50
CA ASP A 12 -164.61 -89.55 -74.89
C ASP A 12 -165.24 -88.17 -74.63
N ALA A 13 -164.40 -87.17 -74.38
CA ALA A 13 -164.85 -85.87 -73.89
C ALA A 13 -165.85 -85.19 -74.84
N ASP A 14 -165.68 -85.34 -76.16
CA ASP A 14 -166.53 -84.73 -77.18
C ASP A 14 -167.87 -85.48 -77.30
N ARG A 15 -167.87 -86.82 -77.28
CA ARG A 15 -169.07 -87.65 -77.26
C ARG A 15 -169.88 -87.45 -75.98
N TRP A 16 -169.20 -87.31 -74.83
CA TRP A 16 -169.85 -86.97 -73.58
C TRP A 16 -170.53 -85.60 -73.65
N ALA A 17 -169.83 -84.60 -74.19
CA ALA A 17 -170.38 -83.25 -74.32
C ALA A 17 -171.58 -83.21 -75.27
N ALA A 18 -171.49 -83.86 -76.42
CA ALA A 18 -172.59 -83.98 -77.38
C ALA A 18 -173.80 -84.71 -76.78
N LEU A 19 -173.57 -85.84 -76.12
CA LEU A 19 -174.65 -86.64 -75.50
C LEU A 19 -175.29 -85.91 -74.33
N THR A 20 -174.50 -85.20 -73.52
CA THR A 20 -174.98 -84.40 -72.38
C THR A 20 -175.80 -83.22 -72.86
N ARG A 21 -175.33 -82.49 -73.89
CA ARG A 21 -176.07 -81.36 -74.47
C ARG A 21 -177.38 -81.82 -75.09
N ARG A 22 -177.35 -82.91 -75.88
CA ARG A 22 -178.54 -83.47 -76.51
C ARG A 22 -179.55 -83.95 -75.47
N ALA A 23 -179.12 -84.71 -74.47
CA ALA A 23 -179.98 -85.16 -73.39
C ALA A 23 -180.57 -83.99 -72.59
N ALA A 24 -179.78 -82.93 -72.35
CA ALA A 24 -180.27 -81.72 -71.68
C ALA A 24 -181.29 -80.96 -72.54
N ALA A 25 -181.03 -80.79 -73.85
CA ALA A 25 -181.96 -80.15 -74.77
C ALA A 25 -183.26 -80.94 -74.94
N ASP A 26 -183.18 -82.28 -75.09
CA ASP A 26 -184.33 -83.17 -75.17
C ASP A 26 -185.13 -83.14 -73.85
N SER A 27 -184.44 -83.09 -72.70
CA SER A 27 -185.10 -82.96 -71.40
C SER A 27 -185.79 -81.62 -71.22
N VAL A 28 -185.20 -80.51 -71.70
CA VAL A 28 -185.84 -79.19 -71.67
C VAL A 28 -187.05 -79.15 -72.59
N ALA A 29 -186.92 -79.64 -73.82
CA ALA A 29 -188.03 -79.72 -74.77
C ALA A 29 -189.17 -80.64 -74.28
N ALA A 30 -188.85 -81.76 -73.63
CA ALA A 30 -189.83 -82.64 -73.03
C ALA A 30 -190.55 -81.97 -71.85
N ALA A 31 -189.82 -81.24 -71.00
CA ALA A 31 -190.40 -80.48 -69.90
C ALA A 31 -191.36 -79.38 -70.41
N GLU A 32 -190.97 -78.66 -71.47
CA GLU A 32 -191.82 -77.66 -72.13
C GLU A 32 -193.11 -78.27 -72.72
N ARG A 33 -193.03 -79.42 -73.39
CA ARG A 33 -194.23 -80.13 -73.93
C ARG A 33 -195.19 -80.59 -72.83
N LEU A 34 -194.66 -80.98 -71.68
CA LEU A 34 -195.44 -81.42 -70.53
C LEU A 34 -195.89 -80.25 -69.63
N ALA A 35 -195.60 -79.01 -70.02
CA ALA A 35 -195.84 -77.79 -69.22
C ALA A 35 -195.23 -77.84 -67.80
N ILE A 36 -194.10 -78.56 -67.64
CA ILE A 36 -193.33 -78.64 -66.40
C ILE A 36 -192.12 -77.72 -66.53
N GLN A 37 -191.85 -76.88 -65.52
CA GLN A 37 -190.70 -75.99 -65.54
C GLN A 37 -189.38 -76.81 -65.52
N PRO A 38 -188.48 -76.69 -66.52
CA PRO A 38 -187.20 -77.41 -66.52
C PRO A 38 -186.25 -76.87 -65.44
N ARG A 39 -185.42 -77.76 -64.86
CA ARG A 39 -184.42 -77.40 -63.83
C ARG A 39 -183.36 -76.46 -64.40
N ALA A 40 -182.97 -75.43 -63.63
CA ALA A 40 -182.04 -74.39 -64.07
C ALA A 40 -180.67 -74.93 -64.54
N GLU A 41 -180.15 -75.95 -63.85
CA GLU A 41 -178.90 -76.63 -64.22
C GLU A 41 -179.01 -77.30 -65.59
N THR A 42 -180.14 -77.95 -65.88
CA THR A 42 -180.39 -78.63 -67.17
C THR A 42 -180.58 -77.62 -68.29
N VAL A 43 -181.24 -76.49 -68.02
CA VAL A 43 -181.37 -75.37 -68.96
C VAL A 43 -180.00 -74.75 -69.27
N ALA A 44 -179.14 -74.59 -68.27
CA ALA A 44 -177.78 -74.08 -68.46
C ALA A 44 -176.95 -75.03 -69.33
N LEU A 45 -176.96 -76.34 -69.01
CA LEU A 45 -176.24 -77.35 -69.80
C LEU A 45 -176.76 -77.47 -71.25
N ALA A 46 -178.07 -77.31 -71.47
CA ALA A 46 -178.65 -77.30 -72.82
C ALA A 46 -178.21 -76.08 -73.65
N LYS A 47 -177.98 -74.93 -73.00
CA LYS A 47 -177.52 -73.69 -73.64
C LYS A 47 -176.02 -73.66 -73.89
N MET A 48 -175.22 -74.43 -73.15
CA MET A 48 -173.78 -74.52 -73.34
C MET A 48 -173.43 -75.19 -74.67
N THR A 49 -172.39 -74.68 -75.33
CA THR A 49 -171.78 -75.35 -76.48
C THR A 49 -171.01 -76.59 -76.03
N GLU A 50 -170.82 -77.56 -76.92
CA GLU A 50 -170.08 -78.79 -76.60
C GLU A 50 -168.64 -78.48 -76.13
N ARG A 51 -168.00 -77.46 -76.71
CA ARG A 51 -166.69 -76.96 -76.26
C ARG A 51 -166.72 -76.42 -74.83
N GLU A 52 -167.76 -75.66 -74.46
CA GLU A 52 -167.92 -75.16 -73.10
C GLU A 52 -168.15 -76.30 -72.10
N LEU A 53 -168.87 -77.36 -72.50
CA LEU A 53 -169.07 -78.55 -71.68
C LEU A 53 -167.76 -79.33 -71.46
N VAL A 54 -166.92 -79.48 -72.50
CA VAL A 54 -165.58 -80.10 -72.35
C VAL A 54 -164.70 -79.28 -71.41
N GLN A 55 -164.66 -77.95 -71.57
CA GLN A 55 -163.85 -77.08 -70.72
C GLN A 55 -164.35 -77.06 -69.28
N HIS A 56 -165.66 -77.14 -69.08
CA HIS A 56 -166.28 -77.28 -67.76
C HIS A 56 -165.85 -78.60 -67.09
N ARG A 57 -165.83 -79.72 -67.82
CA ARG A 57 -165.34 -81.02 -67.30
C ARG A 57 -163.84 -80.97 -66.96
N GLN A 58 -163.01 -80.26 -67.72
CA GLN A 58 -161.56 -80.13 -67.46
C GLN A 58 -161.23 -79.28 -66.22
N ARG A 59 -161.90 -78.14 -66.03
CA ARG A 59 -161.60 -77.24 -64.90
C ARG A 59 -162.03 -77.79 -63.55
N HIS A 60 -163.15 -78.52 -63.51
CA HIS A 60 -163.73 -78.99 -62.26
C HIS A 60 -163.35 -80.44 -61.92
N GLY A 61 -162.66 -81.14 -62.83
CA GLY A 61 -162.25 -82.53 -62.67
C GLY A 61 -163.44 -83.49 -62.51
N PRO A 62 -163.21 -84.81 -62.51
CA PRO A 62 -164.23 -85.74 -62.04
C PRO A 62 -164.56 -85.41 -60.57
N PRO A 63 -165.83 -85.47 -60.15
CA PRO A 63 -166.19 -85.17 -58.76
C PRO A 63 -165.45 -86.10 -57.81
N VAL A 64 -164.60 -85.52 -56.95
CA VAL A 64 -163.84 -86.27 -55.94
C VAL A 64 -164.83 -87.08 -55.10
N PRO A 65 -164.63 -88.40 -54.92
CA PRO A 65 -165.54 -89.22 -54.15
C PRO A 65 -165.67 -88.63 -52.73
N ARG A 66 -166.90 -88.50 -52.23
CA ARG A 66 -167.17 -88.02 -50.86
C ARG A 66 -166.39 -88.91 -49.87
N ARG A 67 -165.26 -88.40 -49.38
CA ARG A 67 -164.41 -89.09 -48.39
C ARG A 67 -165.21 -89.24 -47.09
N SER A 68 -165.15 -90.41 -46.47
CA SER A 68 -165.82 -90.66 -45.19
C SER A 68 -165.24 -89.74 -44.09
N LEU A 69 -166.05 -89.41 -43.08
CA LEU A 69 -165.67 -88.53 -41.96
C LEU A 69 -164.35 -88.96 -41.26
N GLN A 70 -164.10 -90.28 -41.20
CA GLN A 70 -162.88 -90.85 -40.65
C GLN A 70 -161.62 -90.46 -41.45
N MET A 71 -161.73 -90.36 -42.78
CA MET A 71 -160.60 -89.99 -43.63
C MET A 71 -160.26 -88.49 -43.53
N GLN A 72 -161.26 -87.64 -43.26
CA GLN A 72 -161.04 -86.21 -42.98
C GLN A 72 -160.31 -85.98 -41.65
N LEU A 73 -160.60 -86.79 -40.62
CA LEU A 73 -159.89 -86.75 -39.34
C LEU A 73 -158.42 -87.18 -39.48
N VAL A 74 -158.14 -88.21 -40.30
CA VAL A 74 -156.76 -88.65 -40.58
C VAL A 74 -155.99 -87.59 -41.37
N ASP A 75 -156.61 -86.98 -42.38
CA ASP A 75 -155.99 -85.86 -43.13
C ASP A 75 -155.69 -84.66 -42.21
N ALA A 76 -156.60 -84.32 -41.29
CA ALA A 76 -156.40 -83.26 -40.31
C ALA A 76 -155.28 -83.58 -39.29
N ASP A 77 -155.19 -84.82 -38.78
CA ASP A 77 -154.09 -85.22 -37.88
C ASP A 77 -152.74 -85.25 -38.61
N HIS A 78 -152.71 -85.67 -39.89
CA HIS A 78 -151.52 -85.59 -40.72
C HIS A 78 -151.06 -84.12 -40.91
N GLN A 79 -151.98 -83.22 -41.25
CA GLN A 79 -151.68 -81.79 -41.37
C GLN A 79 -151.17 -81.19 -40.05
N ARG A 80 -151.76 -81.58 -38.91
CA ARG A 80 -151.27 -81.17 -37.58
C ARG A 80 -149.82 -81.62 -37.35
N ARG A 81 -149.49 -82.88 -37.64
CA ARG A 81 -148.12 -83.40 -37.49
C ARG A 81 -147.11 -82.70 -38.41
N VAL A 82 -147.50 -82.40 -39.65
CA VAL A 82 -146.65 -81.62 -40.58
C VAL A 82 -146.43 -80.20 -40.03
N ALA A 83 -147.46 -79.55 -39.52
CA ALA A 83 -147.35 -78.22 -38.91
C ALA A 83 -146.46 -78.24 -37.65
N GLU A 84 -146.61 -79.25 -36.77
CA GLU A 84 -145.74 -79.43 -35.60
C GLU A 84 -144.28 -79.68 -36.01
N GLN A 85 -144.05 -80.50 -37.04
CA GLN A 85 -142.72 -80.74 -37.57
C GLN A 85 -142.09 -79.45 -38.13
N HIS A 86 -142.85 -78.67 -38.90
CA HIS A 86 -142.41 -77.37 -39.42
C HIS A 86 -142.11 -76.38 -38.29
N ALA A 87 -142.95 -76.34 -37.25
CA ALA A 87 -142.72 -75.49 -36.08
C ALA A 87 -141.44 -75.88 -35.33
N ARG A 88 -141.18 -77.19 -35.15
CA ARG A 88 -139.93 -77.69 -34.55
C ARG A 88 -138.72 -77.36 -35.41
N GLN A 89 -138.80 -77.54 -36.73
CA GLN A 89 -137.73 -77.18 -37.67
C GLN A 89 -137.45 -75.67 -37.67
N ALA A 90 -138.48 -74.84 -37.66
CA ALA A 90 -138.34 -73.38 -37.58
C ALA A 90 -137.73 -72.95 -36.23
N HIS A 91 -138.14 -73.58 -35.13
CA HIS A 91 -137.57 -73.32 -33.82
C HIS A 91 -136.08 -73.72 -33.76
N GLN A 92 -135.75 -74.91 -34.27
CA GLN A 92 -134.36 -75.37 -34.36
C GLN A 92 -133.53 -74.43 -35.25
N GLY A 93 -134.03 -74.06 -36.43
CA GLY A 93 -133.36 -73.10 -37.32
C GLY A 93 -133.14 -71.74 -36.67
N ARG A 94 -134.06 -71.27 -35.82
CA ARG A 94 -133.87 -70.05 -35.02
C ARG A 94 -132.75 -70.23 -33.99
N LEU A 95 -132.72 -71.34 -33.25
CA LEU A 95 -131.66 -71.63 -32.29
C LEU A 95 -130.28 -71.74 -32.97
N ASP A 96 -130.22 -72.39 -34.13
CA ASP A 96 -128.99 -72.53 -34.91
C ASP A 96 -128.51 -71.16 -35.44
N ALA A 97 -129.43 -70.31 -35.90
CA ALA A 97 -129.12 -68.94 -36.33
C ALA A 97 -128.64 -68.05 -35.16
N GLU A 98 -129.26 -68.18 -33.98
CA GLU A 98 -128.82 -67.49 -32.76
C GLU A 98 -127.42 -67.96 -32.33
N ALA A 99 -127.15 -69.27 -32.39
CA ALA A 99 -125.83 -69.84 -32.10
C ALA A 99 -124.77 -69.36 -33.09
N ALA A 100 -125.06 -69.38 -34.39
CA ALA A 100 -124.16 -68.87 -35.43
C ALA A 100 -123.88 -67.36 -35.27
N ALA A 101 -124.90 -66.58 -34.93
CA ALA A 101 -124.75 -65.15 -34.66
C ALA A 101 -123.90 -64.88 -33.40
N SER A 102 -124.03 -65.71 -32.35
CA SER A 102 -123.17 -65.62 -31.16
C SER A 102 -121.72 -65.93 -31.50
N LEU A 103 -121.46 -67.04 -32.20
CA LEU A 103 -120.11 -67.42 -32.64
C LEU A 103 -119.47 -66.32 -33.50
N ALA A 104 -120.20 -65.76 -34.46
CA ALA A 104 -119.69 -64.66 -35.29
C ALA A 104 -119.37 -63.40 -34.46
N ARG A 105 -120.14 -63.09 -33.41
CA ARG A 105 -119.84 -61.98 -32.49
C ARG A 105 -118.61 -62.26 -31.64
N ASP A 106 -118.44 -63.49 -31.18
CA ASP A 106 -117.28 -63.90 -30.40
C ASP A 106 -116.00 -63.87 -31.26
N GLU A 107 -116.05 -64.42 -32.49
CA GLU A 107 -114.94 -64.39 -33.45
C GLU A 107 -114.57 -62.96 -33.86
N THR A 108 -115.55 -62.08 -34.08
CA THR A 108 -115.29 -60.67 -34.38
C THR A 108 -114.73 -59.93 -33.16
N GLY A 109 -115.19 -60.26 -31.95
CA GLY A 109 -114.66 -59.74 -30.70
C GLY A 109 -113.22 -60.20 -30.43
N GLU A 110 -112.89 -61.46 -30.71
CA GLU A 110 -111.53 -61.99 -30.65
C GLU A 110 -110.62 -61.37 -31.70
N SER A 111 -111.10 -61.24 -32.95
CA SER A 111 -110.35 -60.58 -34.03
C SER A 111 -110.09 -59.11 -33.72
N ALA A 112 -111.06 -58.39 -33.17
CA ALA A 112 -110.90 -57.00 -32.74
C ALA A 112 -109.88 -56.86 -31.60
N ARG A 113 -109.93 -57.77 -30.60
CA ARG A 113 -108.94 -57.81 -29.51
C ARG A 113 -107.54 -58.14 -30.01
N ALA A 114 -107.40 -59.11 -30.92
CA ALA A 114 -106.13 -59.47 -31.55
C ALA A 114 -105.57 -58.29 -32.37
N ALA A 115 -106.40 -57.61 -33.15
CA ALA A 115 -106.01 -56.43 -33.91
C ALA A 115 -105.60 -55.25 -33.00
N ALA A 116 -106.32 -55.02 -31.90
CA ALA A 116 -105.96 -54.01 -30.91
C ALA A 116 -104.60 -54.34 -30.26
N ALA A 117 -104.41 -55.59 -29.81
CA ALA A 117 -103.14 -56.04 -29.24
C ALA A 117 -101.98 -55.93 -30.24
N ALA A 118 -102.20 -56.26 -31.51
CA ALA A 118 -101.20 -56.08 -32.56
C ALA A 118 -100.83 -54.61 -32.76
N ARG A 119 -101.82 -53.70 -32.78
CA ARG A 119 -101.58 -52.25 -32.88
C ARG A 119 -100.79 -51.71 -31.68
N GLU A 120 -101.11 -52.15 -30.46
CA GLU A 120 -100.33 -51.74 -29.27
C GLU A 120 -98.89 -52.24 -29.34
N ARG A 121 -98.65 -53.47 -29.83
CA ARG A 121 -97.28 -53.98 -30.04
C ARG A 121 -96.52 -53.15 -31.07
N VAL A 122 -97.17 -52.78 -32.18
CA VAL A 122 -96.55 -51.89 -33.19
C VAL A 122 -96.19 -50.54 -32.58
N ARG A 123 -97.09 -49.91 -31.83
CA ARG A 123 -96.78 -48.64 -31.14
C ARG A 123 -95.65 -48.77 -30.13
N ALA A 124 -95.59 -49.87 -29.38
CA ALA A 124 -94.52 -50.11 -28.43
C ALA A 124 -93.15 -50.24 -29.15
N VAL A 125 -93.11 -50.97 -30.27
CA VAL A 125 -91.91 -51.12 -31.10
C VAL A 125 -91.51 -49.78 -31.74
N GLU A 126 -92.46 -49.02 -32.27
CA GLU A 126 -92.21 -47.68 -32.83
C GLU A 126 -91.67 -46.72 -31.76
N ALA A 127 -92.23 -46.74 -30.54
CA ALA A 127 -91.75 -45.94 -29.43
C ALA A 127 -90.34 -46.35 -28.98
N GLU A 128 -90.05 -47.65 -28.93
CA GLU A 128 -88.70 -48.14 -28.61
C GLU A 128 -87.69 -47.77 -29.71
N ALA A 129 -88.08 -47.88 -30.99
CA ALA A 129 -87.25 -47.47 -32.11
C ALA A 129 -86.95 -45.97 -32.07
N ALA A 130 -87.97 -45.13 -31.83
CA ALA A 130 -87.81 -43.68 -31.69
C ALA A 130 -86.89 -43.31 -30.51
N ARG A 131 -86.97 -44.04 -29.38
CA ARG A 131 -86.05 -43.86 -28.24
C ARG A 131 -84.62 -44.22 -28.63
N LYS A 132 -84.39 -45.37 -29.26
CA LYS A 132 -83.05 -45.77 -29.73
C LYS A 132 -82.49 -44.82 -30.78
N ASP A 133 -83.33 -44.23 -31.63
CA ASP A 133 -82.91 -43.22 -32.60
C ASP A 133 -82.49 -41.92 -31.91
N ALA A 134 -83.26 -41.48 -30.91
CA ALA A 134 -82.91 -40.32 -30.09
C ALA A 134 -81.62 -40.54 -29.29
N GLU A 135 -81.43 -41.72 -28.69
CA GLU A 135 -80.20 -42.11 -28.00
C GLU A 135 -78.99 -42.08 -28.95
N ARG A 136 -79.10 -42.73 -30.11
CA ARG A 136 -78.02 -42.72 -31.13
C ARG A 136 -77.73 -41.33 -31.69
N ALA A 137 -78.72 -40.44 -31.75
CA ALA A 137 -78.52 -39.05 -32.15
C ALA A 137 -77.78 -38.27 -31.06
N ALA A 138 -78.18 -38.44 -29.80
CA ALA A 138 -77.51 -37.82 -28.65
C ALA A 138 -76.06 -38.31 -28.50
N GLU A 139 -75.80 -39.62 -28.69
CA GLU A 139 -74.44 -40.19 -28.70
C GLU A 139 -73.59 -39.56 -29.80
N ARG A 140 -74.11 -39.44 -31.03
CA ARG A 140 -73.40 -38.79 -32.14
C ARG A 140 -73.09 -37.32 -31.86
N GLU A 141 -74.03 -36.58 -31.29
CA GLU A 141 -73.78 -35.19 -30.88
C GLU A 141 -72.72 -35.10 -29.79
N ALA A 142 -72.76 -36.00 -28.79
CA ALA A 142 -71.76 -36.05 -27.72
C ALA A 142 -70.37 -36.39 -28.26
N GLU A 143 -70.25 -37.38 -29.14
CA GLU A 143 -69.01 -37.71 -29.84
C GLU A 143 -68.49 -36.55 -30.67
N GLN A 144 -69.37 -35.85 -31.39
CA GLN A 144 -68.98 -34.69 -32.20
C GLN A 144 -68.47 -33.54 -31.32
N ARG A 145 -69.14 -33.26 -30.20
CA ARG A 145 -68.67 -32.26 -29.22
C ARG A 145 -67.33 -32.67 -28.61
N ALA A 146 -67.15 -33.94 -28.25
CA ALA A 146 -65.88 -34.45 -27.73
C ALA A 146 -64.75 -34.31 -28.76
N ARG A 147 -65.01 -34.63 -30.04
CA ARG A 147 -64.03 -34.44 -31.13
C ARG A 147 -63.67 -32.97 -31.33
N GLN A 148 -64.65 -32.06 -31.29
CA GLN A 148 -64.40 -30.62 -31.40
C GLN A 148 -63.57 -30.09 -30.22
N GLN A 149 -63.85 -30.55 -29.01
CA GLN A 149 -63.06 -30.21 -27.82
C GLN A 149 -61.61 -30.70 -27.94
N LEU A 150 -61.41 -31.94 -28.36
CA LEU A 150 -60.07 -32.50 -28.59
C LEU A 150 -59.32 -31.73 -29.70
N GLN A 151 -60.00 -31.36 -30.79
CA GLN A 151 -59.38 -30.55 -31.85
C GLN A 151 -58.97 -29.17 -31.34
N ALA A 152 -59.85 -28.48 -30.60
CA ALA A 152 -59.53 -27.19 -30.01
C ALA A 152 -58.37 -27.28 -28.99
N GLU A 153 -58.30 -28.36 -28.21
CA GLU A 153 -57.19 -28.61 -27.28
C GLU A 153 -55.88 -28.88 -28.03
N ILE A 154 -55.91 -29.70 -29.09
CA ILE A 154 -54.75 -29.94 -29.95
C ILE A 154 -54.26 -28.64 -30.60
N GLU A 155 -55.16 -27.80 -31.10
CA GLU A 155 -54.81 -26.49 -31.67
C GLU A 155 -54.20 -25.57 -30.62
N ARG A 156 -54.77 -25.54 -29.41
CA ARG A 156 -54.21 -24.77 -28.29
C ARG A 156 -52.81 -25.26 -27.90
N ILE A 157 -52.60 -26.56 -27.79
CA ILE A 157 -51.29 -27.16 -27.48
C ILE A 157 -50.29 -26.83 -28.61
N ARG A 158 -50.70 -26.92 -29.88
CA ARG A 158 -49.85 -26.57 -31.02
C ARG A 158 -49.48 -25.08 -31.00
N ALA A 159 -50.43 -24.20 -30.71
CA ALA A 159 -50.16 -22.76 -30.62
C ALA A 159 -49.21 -22.45 -29.46
N GLN A 160 -49.40 -23.09 -28.30
CA GLN A 160 -48.50 -22.94 -27.15
C GLN A 160 -47.09 -23.46 -27.47
N ALA A 161 -46.98 -24.65 -28.07
CA ALA A 161 -45.69 -25.21 -28.46
C ALA A 161 -44.98 -24.33 -29.49
N ALA A 162 -45.70 -23.78 -30.48
CA ALA A 162 -45.13 -22.84 -31.44
C ALA A 162 -44.63 -21.54 -30.77
N ALA A 163 -45.37 -21.01 -29.78
CA ALA A 163 -44.93 -19.85 -29.01
C ALA A 163 -43.70 -20.15 -28.15
N GLU A 164 -43.63 -21.33 -27.53
CA GLU A 164 -42.47 -21.78 -26.75
C GLU A 164 -41.23 -21.97 -27.64
N VAL A 165 -41.39 -22.55 -28.83
CA VAL A 165 -40.30 -22.68 -29.83
C VAL A 165 -39.82 -21.30 -30.27
N ALA A 166 -40.72 -20.39 -30.64
CA ALA A 166 -40.34 -19.03 -31.04
C ALA A 166 -39.59 -18.29 -29.90
N ALA A 167 -40.04 -18.45 -28.65
CA ALA A 167 -39.35 -17.88 -27.49
C ALA A 167 -37.97 -18.51 -27.25
N ALA A 168 -37.82 -19.81 -27.49
CA ALA A 168 -36.53 -20.49 -27.41
C ALA A 168 -35.57 -20.04 -28.51
N GLU A 169 -36.04 -19.91 -29.74
CA GLU A 169 -35.26 -19.40 -30.88
C GLU A 169 -34.78 -17.95 -30.64
N GLU A 170 -35.62 -17.10 -30.07
CA GLU A 170 -35.23 -15.74 -29.70
C GLU A 170 -34.15 -15.72 -28.61
N LYS A 171 -34.25 -16.60 -27.61
CA LYS A 171 -33.21 -16.76 -26.58
C LYS A 171 -31.88 -17.23 -27.17
N VAL A 172 -31.92 -18.16 -28.13
CA VAL A 172 -30.72 -18.62 -28.86
C VAL A 172 -30.12 -17.46 -29.66
N ARG A 173 -30.92 -16.72 -30.43
CA ARG A 173 -30.46 -15.54 -31.19
C ARG A 173 -29.84 -14.47 -30.27
N ALA A 174 -30.46 -14.20 -29.12
CA ALA A 174 -29.91 -13.26 -28.14
C ALA A 174 -28.58 -13.75 -27.53
N ALA A 175 -28.47 -15.05 -27.24
CA ALA A 175 -27.23 -15.65 -26.73
C ALA A 175 -26.10 -15.62 -27.77
N GLU A 176 -26.40 -15.94 -29.03
CA GLU A 176 -25.46 -15.84 -30.15
C GLU A 176 -25.00 -14.39 -30.38
N ALA A 177 -25.91 -13.43 -30.34
CA ALA A 177 -25.57 -12.00 -30.44
C ALA A 177 -24.63 -11.57 -29.32
N ARG A 178 -24.88 -11.97 -28.07
CA ARG A 178 -24.00 -11.66 -26.94
C ARG A 178 -22.65 -12.37 -27.05
N ALA A 179 -22.61 -13.60 -27.57
CA ALA A 179 -21.36 -14.32 -27.81
C ALA A 179 -20.51 -13.64 -28.91
N ALA A 180 -21.15 -13.14 -29.97
CA ALA A 180 -20.50 -12.36 -31.01
C ALA A 180 -19.93 -11.04 -30.43
N GLU A 181 -20.74 -10.30 -29.66
CA GLU A 181 -20.32 -9.07 -28.98
C GLU A 181 -19.15 -9.33 -28.01
N ARG A 182 -19.17 -10.42 -27.26
CA ARG A 182 -18.06 -10.75 -26.35
C ARG A 182 -16.79 -11.12 -27.11
N THR A 183 -16.93 -11.73 -28.28
CA THR A 183 -15.78 -11.99 -29.16
C THR A 183 -15.18 -10.68 -29.66
N THR A 184 -16.02 -9.72 -30.10
CA THR A 184 -15.53 -8.40 -30.54
C THR A 184 -14.90 -7.62 -29.39
N GLU A 185 -15.54 -7.56 -28.22
CA GLU A 185 -14.96 -7.00 -26.98
C GLU A 185 -13.55 -7.58 -26.73
N ARG A 186 -13.41 -8.91 -26.69
CA ARG A 186 -12.11 -9.58 -26.45
C ARG A 186 -11.08 -9.29 -27.53
N THR A 187 -11.47 -9.16 -28.80
CA THR A 187 -10.54 -8.77 -29.86
C THR A 187 -10.05 -7.33 -29.70
N THR A 188 -10.95 -6.42 -29.31
CA THR A 188 -10.58 -5.02 -29.05
C THR A 188 -9.71 -4.88 -27.81
N GLU A 189 -10.01 -5.61 -26.73
CA GLU A 189 -9.18 -5.66 -25.52
C GLU A 189 -7.79 -6.23 -25.82
N ARG A 190 -7.70 -7.31 -26.60
CA ARG A 190 -6.41 -7.87 -27.03
C ARG A 190 -5.61 -6.89 -27.86
N ALA A 191 -6.22 -6.24 -28.85
CA ALA A 191 -5.54 -5.24 -29.67
C ALA A 191 -5.05 -4.03 -28.83
N ALA A 192 -5.84 -3.58 -27.85
CA ALA A 192 -5.44 -2.54 -26.93
C ALA A 192 -4.28 -2.98 -26.02
N ALA A 193 -4.35 -4.19 -25.47
CA ALA A 193 -3.28 -4.75 -24.63
C ALA A 193 -1.98 -4.94 -25.43
N GLU A 194 -2.06 -5.45 -26.67
CA GLU A 194 -0.92 -5.58 -27.57
C GLU A 194 -0.28 -4.22 -27.86
N LYS A 195 -1.09 -3.18 -28.10
CA LYS A 195 -0.60 -1.81 -28.29
C LYS A 195 0.12 -1.29 -27.04
N THR A 196 -0.41 -1.52 -25.84
CA THR A 196 0.25 -1.14 -24.59
C THR A 196 1.57 -1.88 -24.40
N VAL A 197 1.63 -3.17 -24.72
CA VAL A 197 2.88 -3.95 -24.66
C VAL A 197 3.91 -3.40 -25.65
N GLN A 198 3.51 -3.08 -26.88
CA GLN A 198 4.40 -2.46 -27.87
C GLN A 198 4.92 -1.10 -27.41
N GLN A 199 4.07 -0.26 -26.80
CA GLN A 199 4.47 1.02 -26.22
C GLN A 199 5.50 0.83 -25.10
N LEU A 200 5.24 -0.09 -24.16
CA LEU A 200 6.18 -0.40 -23.08
C LEU A 200 7.51 -0.96 -23.61
N GLN A 201 7.48 -1.79 -24.65
CA GLN A 201 8.70 -2.29 -25.29
C GLN A 201 9.52 -1.15 -25.92
N ALA A 202 8.86 -0.23 -26.63
CA ALA A 202 9.52 0.95 -27.20
C ALA A 202 10.10 1.87 -26.11
N GLU A 203 9.37 2.10 -25.01
CA GLU A 203 9.87 2.86 -23.86
C GLU A 203 11.08 2.17 -23.20
N ILE A 204 11.05 0.85 -23.03
CA ILE A 204 12.18 0.08 -22.50
C ILE A 204 13.40 0.19 -23.43
N GLU A 205 13.22 0.09 -24.74
CA GLU A 205 14.30 0.27 -25.72
C GLU A 205 14.87 1.68 -25.67
N GLN A 206 14.01 2.70 -25.57
CA GLN A 206 14.43 4.09 -25.42
C GLN A 206 15.23 4.31 -24.13
N ILE A 207 14.75 3.79 -22.99
CA ILE A 207 15.46 3.85 -21.71
C ILE A 207 16.81 3.14 -21.83
N ARG A 208 16.86 1.94 -22.43
CA ARG A 208 18.12 1.21 -22.65
C ARG A 208 19.11 2.02 -23.49
N ALA A 209 18.65 2.66 -24.57
CA ALA A 209 19.48 3.51 -25.41
C ALA A 209 19.99 4.74 -24.63
N GLN A 210 19.14 5.38 -23.85
CA GLN A 210 19.52 6.51 -23.01
C GLN A 210 20.53 6.10 -21.94
N THR A 211 20.27 5.00 -21.21
CA THR A 211 21.20 4.47 -20.21
C THR A 211 22.53 4.08 -20.83
N ALA A 212 22.53 3.46 -22.03
CA ALA A 212 23.76 3.14 -22.74
C ALA A 212 24.56 4.42 -23.12
N ALA A 213 23.88 5.47 -23.56
CA ALA A 213 24.51 6.77 -23.84
C ALA A 213 25.06 7.44 -22.57
N GLU A 214 24.32 7.40 -21.46
CA GLU A 214 24.76 7.91 -20.16
C GLU A 214 25.99 7.15 -19.63
N VAL A 215 25.98 5.82 -19.75
CA VAL A 215 27.13 4.97 -19.38
C VAL A 215 28.33 5.27 -20.28
N ALA A 216 28.15 5.40 -21.59
CA ALA A 216 29.23 5.76 -22.50
C ALA A 216 29.84 7.13 -22.13
N ALA A 217 29.01 8.14 -21.88
CA ALA A 217 29.45 9.47 -21.44
C ALA A 217 30.15 9.43 -20.07
N ALA A 218 29.71 8.58 -19.15
CA ALA A 218 30.36 8.39 -17.86
C ALA A 218 31.72 7.71 -18.01
N VAL A 219 31.82 6.68 -18.85
CA VAL A 219 33.09 6.01 -19.18
C VAL A 219 34.06 6.99 -19.82
N GLU A 220 33.62 7.81 -20.78
CA GLU A 220 34.45 8.87 -21.36
C GLU A 220 34.95 9.87 -20.30
N LYS A 221 34.08 10.33 -19.39
CA LYS A 221 34.50 11.21 -18.27
C LYS A 221 35.54 10.56 -17.37
N VAL A 222 35.39 9.27 -17.05
CA VAL A 222 36.36 8.52 -16.26
C VAL A 222 37.69 8.41 -17.00
N THR A 223 37.67 8.01 -18.28
CA THR A 223 38.89 7.91 -19.07
C THR A 223 39.61 9.25 -19.22
N ALA A 224 38.88 10.36 -19.40
CA ALA A 224 39.44 11.71 -19.42
C ALA A 224 40.04 12.12 -18.06
N ALA A 225 39.38 11.77 -16.95
CA ALA A 225 39.89 12.02 -15.60
C ALA A 225 41.16 11.19 -15.31
N GLU A 226 41.18 9.92 -15.72
CA GLU A 226 42.36 9.05 -15.63
C GLU A 226 43.51 9.59 -16.49
N ALA A 227 43.25 10.04 -17.71
CA ALA A 227 44.24 10.68 -18.56
C ALA A 227 44.83 11.94 -17.91
N ARG A 228 43.99 12.82 -17.33
CA ARG A 228 44.47 14.02 -16.63
C ARG A 228 45.21 13.68 -15.34
N ALA A 229 44.82 12.61 -14.64
CA ALA A 229 45.55 12.12 -13.47
C ALA A 229 46.93 11.58 -13.87
N ALA A 230 47.02 10.82 -14.97
CA ALA A 230 48.28 10.36 -15.53
C ALA A 230 49.17 11.55 -15.93
N GLU A 231 48.61 12.55 -16.62
CA GLU A 231 49.32 13.79 -16.98
C GLU A 231 49.84 14.52 -15.74
N ARG A 232 49.00 14.72 -14.70
CA ARG A 232 49.43 15.27 -13.40
C ARG A 232 50.55 14.46 -12.74
N THR A 233 50.54 13.14 -12.85
CA THR A 233 51.66 12.33 -12.32
C THR A 233 52.94 12.58 -13.11
N THR A 234 52.86 12.68 -14.44
CA THR A 234 54.02 13.01 -15.28
C THR A 234 54.54 14.42 -15.01
N GLU A 235 53.66 15.41 -14.88
CA GLU A 235 53.99 16.79 -14.46
C GLU A 235 54.72 16.76 -13.10
N ARG A 236 54.18 16.08 -12.08
CA ARG A 236 54.83 15.97 -10.75
C ARG A 236 56.16 15.25 -10.78
N THR A 237 56.34 14.25 -11.65
CA THR A 237 57.66 13.61 -11.82
C THR A 237 58.66 14.55 -12.48
N ALA A 238 58.24 15.32 -13.47
CA ALA A 238 59.09 16.33 -14.12
C ALA A 238 59.43 17.47 -13.15
N GLU A 239 58.47 17.99 -12.40
CA GLU A 239 58.69 18.97 -11.34
C GLU A 239 59.68 18.45 -10.28
N ARG A 240 59.52 17.21 -9.80
CA ARG A 240 60.50 16.60 -8.87
C ARG A 240 61.89 16.51 -9.47
N ALA A 241 62.02 16.06 -10.73
CA ALA A 241 63.32 16.00 -11.39
C ALA A 241 63.97 17.39 -11.50
N THR A 242 63.21 18.42 -11.91
CA THR A 242 63.72 19.80 -11.97
C THR A 242 64.07 20.36 -10.58
N GLY A 243 63.28 20.06 -9.55
CA GLY A 243 63.55 20.45 -8.16
C GLY A 243 64.79 19.74 -7.60
N GLU A 244 64.97 18.46 -7.90
CA GLU A 244 66.18 17.70 -7.55
C GLU A 244 67.42 18.26 -8.27
N GLU A 245 67.32 18.60 -9.56
CA GLU A 245 68.41 19.27 -10.29
C GLU A 245 68.75 20.64 -9.70
N ALA A 246 67.74 21.42 -9.30
CA ALA A 246 67.95 22.70 -8.62
C ALA A 246 68.62 22.50 -7.25
N LEU A 247 68.19 21.52 -6.46
CA LEU A 247 68.82 21.16 -5.19
C LEU A 247 70.26 20.68 -5.37
N GLN A 248 70.54 19.88 -6.42
CA GLN A 248 71.89 19.45 -6.76
C GLN A 248 72.77 20.62 -7.17
N ARG A 249 72.25 21.59 -7.93
CA ARG A 249 72.95 22.85 -8.23
C ARG A 249 73.29 23.62 -6.96
N VAL A 250 72.31 23.85 -6.09
CA VAL A 250 72.52 24.53 -4.80
C VAL A 250 73.53 23.79 -3.92
N ARG A 251 73.50 22.44 -3.89
CA ARG A 251 74.49 21.64 -3.15
C ARG A 251 75.90 21.81 -3.71
N ARG A 252 76.07 21.80 -5.03
CA ARG A 252 77.38 22.04 -5.67
C ARG A 252 77.87 23.45 -5.42
N GLU A 253 76.99 24.45 -5.47
CA GLU A 253 77.32 25.84 -5.14
C GLU A 253 77.70 25.98 -3.66
N LEU A 254 76.96 25.35 -2.74
CA LEU A 254 77.32 25.32 -1.32
C LEU A 254 78.65 24.63 -1.07
N GLU A 255 78.93 23.51 -1.76
CA GLU A 255 80.20 22.80 -1.63
C GLU A 255 81.35 23.64 -2.20
N LYS A 256 81.12 24.34 -3.31
CA LYS A 256 82.07 25.31 -3.86
C LYS A 256 82.30 26.46 -2.88
N VAL A 257 81.26 27.05 -2.32
CA VAL A 257 81.38 28.12 -1.30
C VAL A 257 82.12 27.60 -0.07
N ARG A 258 81.87 26.36 0.38
CA ARG A 258 82.64 25.75 1.47
C ARG A 258 84.11 25.60 1.11
N SER A 259 84.41 25.10 -0.08
CA SER A 259 85.80 24.98 -0.57
C SER A 259 86.49 26.34 -0.69
N ASP A 260 85.82 27.33 -1.29
CA ASP A 260 86.33 28.68 -1.47
C ASP A 260 86.53 29.36 -0.10
N SER A 261 85.56 29.22 0.82
CA SER A 261 85.69 29.74 2.19
C SER A 261 86.79 29.02 2.99
N ALA A 262 86.98 27.71 2.80
CA ALA A 262 88.08 26.98 3.43
C ALA A 262 89.44 27.41 2.87
N ALA A 263 89.52 27.69 1.57
CA ALA A 263 90.71 28.25 0.93
C ALA A 263 90.99 29.70 1.39
N GLU A 264 89.96 30.53 1.53
CA GLU A 264 90.07 31.89 2.08
C GLU A 264 90.48 31.87 3.55
N VAL A 265 89.92 30.98 4.36
CA VAL A 265 90.32 30.79 5.76
C VAL A 265 91.76 30.31 5.84
N ALA A 266 92.17 29.35 5.00
CA ALA A 266 93.57 28.89 4.95
C ALA A 266 94.53 30.00 4.48
N ALA A 267 94.13 30.81 3.50
CA ALA A 267 94.91 31.95 3.04
C ALA A 267 94.99 33.06 4.11
N ALA A 268 93.90 33.32 4.83
CA ALA A 268 93.86 34.26 5.95
C ALA A 268 94.70 33.77 7.13
N GLN A 269 94.64 32.48 7.47
CA GLN A 269 95.49 31.86 8.49
C GLN A 269 96.96 31.86 8.08
N GLY A 270 97.27 31.61 6.81
CA GLY A 270 98.63 31.71 6.27
C GLY A 270 99.17 33.13 6.35
N LYS A 271 98.36 34.13 5.99
CA LYS A 271 98.70 35.55 6.12
C LYS A 271 98.88 35.96 7.57
N ALA A 272 97.96 35.59 8.45
CA ALA A 272 98.08 35.86 9.90
C ALA A 272 99.32 35.19 10.49
N SER A 273 99.66 33.97 10.07
CA SER A 273 100.88 33.28 10.52
C SER A 273 102.15 33.98 10.02
N ALA A 274 102.14 34.48 8.78
CA ALA A 274 103.24 35.26 8.22
C ALA A 274 103.38 36.63 8.91
N ASP A 275 102.27 37.30 9.20
CA ASP A 275 102.25 38.58 9.93
C ASP A 275 102.73 38.39 11.38
N ILE A 276 102.35 37.30 12.05
CA ILE A 276 102.86 36.92 13.38
C ILE A 276 104.36 36.61 13.34
N ALA A 277 104.83 35.90 12.30
CA ALA A 277 106.26 35.61 12.14
C ALA A 277 107.07 36.89 11.90
N ALA A 278 106.59 37.79 11.03
CA ALA A 278 107.22 39.09 10.78
C ALA A 278 107.20 39.99 12.03
N ALA A 279 106.11 39.99 12.79
CA ALA A 279 106.02 40.71 14.06
C ALA A 279 106.97 40.12 15.12
N ARG A 280 107.17 38.80 15.14
CA ARG A 280 108.16 38.15 16.02
C ARG A 280 109.58 38.47 15.61
N GLU A 281 109.93 38.41 14.33
CA GLU A 281 111.26 38.82 13.86
C GLU A 281 111.53 40.30 14.14
N ALA A 282 110.54 41.18 13.95
CA ALA A 282 110.65 42.59 14.30
C ALA A 282 110.82 42.78 15.82
N ALA A 283 110.06 42.08 16.64
CA ALA A 283 110.18 42.12 18.10
C ALA A 283 111.51 41.52 18.59
N GLU A 284 112.00 40.44 17.98
CA GLU A 284 113.31 39.85 18.30
C GLU A 284 114.45 40.77 17.87
N ALA A 285 114.32 41.46 16.73
CA ALA A 285 115.27 42.49 16.31
C ALA A 285 115.26 43.72 17.23
N GLU A 286 114.09 44.16 17.70
CA GLU A 286 113.97 45.22 18.70
C GLU A 286 114.53 44.79 20.06
N VAL A 287 114.28 43.54 20.48
CA VAL A 287 114.88 42.97 21.70
C VAL A 287 116.39 42.85 21.57
N ALA A 288 116.92 42.43 20.43
CA ALA A 288 118.36 42.37 20.19
C ALA A 288 119.00 43.77 20.18
N ALA A 289 118.34 44.77 19.57
CA ALA A 289 118.79 46.16 19.60
C ALA A 289 118.72 46.75 21.02
N ALA A 290 117.66 46.45 21.77
CA ALA A 290 117.52 46.85 23.17
C ALA A 290 118.55 46.14 24.06
N GLN A 291 118.91 44.89 23.77
CA GLN A 291 119.97 44.15 24.45
C GLN A 291 121.35 44.68 24.12
N GLU A 292 121.65 45.09 22.87
CA GLU A 292 122.91 45.79 22.55
C GLU A 292 123.02 47.14 23.27
N VAL A 293 121.91 47.90 23.35
CA VAL A 293 121.86 49.16 24.12
C VAL A 293 122.03 48.87 25.61
N ALA A 294 121.35 47.86 26.15
CA ALA A 294 121.47 47.46 27.54
C ALA A 294 122.86 46.90 27.87
N ASP A 295 123.52 46.15 26.99
CA ASP A 295 124.87 45.62 27.20
C ASP A 295 125.93 46.73 27.11
N ALA A 296 125.74 47.71 26.22
CA ALA A 296 126.56 48.91 26.16
C ALA A 296 126.36 49.82 27.39
N GLU A 297 125.18 49.80 27.99
CA GLU A 297 124.82 50.53 29.20
C GLU A 297 125.30 49.79 30.46
N VAL A 298 125.18 48.48 30.53
CA VAL A 298 125.75 47.60 31.57
C VAL A 298 127.28 47.67 31.58
N ALA A 299 127.95 47.74 30.43
CA ALA A 299 129.39 47.98 30.39
C ALA A 299 129.79 49.36 30.95
N ARG A 300 128.94 50.39 30.81
CA ARG A 300 129.14 51.71 31.45
C ARG A 300 128.83 51.66 32.95
N TRP A 301 127.76 50.98 33.36
CA TRP A 301 127.37 50.82 34.75
C TRP A 301 128.29 49.88 35.53
N GLN A 302 128.99 48.92 34.90
CA GLN A 302 130.00 48.07 35.55
C GLN A 302 131.33 48.81 35.77
N ALA A 303 131.70 49.71 34.86
CA ALA A 303 132.81 50.65 35.06
C ALA A 303 132.48 51.70 36.16
N HIS A 304 131.22 52.13 36.26
CA HIS A 304 130.73 53.03 37.31
C HIS A 304 130.51 52.32 38.66
N ALA A 305 130.08 51.05 38.66
CA ALA A 305 129.87 50.21 39.85
C ALA A 305 131.19 49.85 40.55
N SER A 306 132.28 49.69 39.80
CA SER A 306 133.63 49.48 40.37
C SER A 306 134.17 50.73 41.09
N ASP A 307 133.69 51.93 40.72
CA ASP A 307 133.97 53.20 41.40
C ASP A 307 132.96 53.50 42.54
N MET A 308 131.72 53.02 42.43
CA MET A 308 130.65 53.16 43.44
C MET A 308 130.69 52.11 44.56
N GLU A 309 131.30 50.94 44.38
CA GLU A 309 131.56 49.95 45.45
C GLU A 309 132.54 50.46 46.53
N ARG A 310 133.29 51.53 46.26
CA ARG A 310 134.04 52.29 47.28
C ARG A 310 133.18 53.28 48.07
N TRP A 311 132.01 53.65 47.56
CA TRP A 311 131.11 54.65 48.13
C TRP A 311 129.95 54.06 48.92
N ALA A 312 129.44 52.88 48.55
CA ALA A 312 128.22 52.29 49.12
C ALA A 312 128.46 51.38 50.35
N ARG A 313 129.15 51.88 51.37
CA ARG A 313 129.18 51.31 52.74
C ARG A 313 128.37 52.15 53.74
N ALA A 314 127.39 52.93 53.27
CA ALA A 314 126.55 53.81 54.08
C ALA A 314 125.07 53.77 53.66
N GLU A 315 124.23 53.45 54.64
CA GLU A 315 122.79 53.77 54.87
C GLU A 315 121.67 53.28 53.90
N VAL A 316 120.75 52.40 54.34
CA VAL A 316 119.47 52.55 55.13
C VAL A 316 118.25 52.71 54.18
N SER A 317 117.41 51.69 53.97
CA SER A 317 116.28 51.15 54.78
C SER A 317 114.99 51.99 54.74
N THR A 318 113.91 51.41 54.21
CA THR A 318 112.52 51.77 54.53
C THR A 318 111.70 50.51 54.84
N GLN A 319 110.97 50.57 55.97
CA GLN A 319 110.14 49.52 56.57
C GLN A 319 108.66 49.72 56.18
N LEU A 320 107.92 48.64 55.92
CA LEU A 320 106.47 48.63 55.62
C LEU A 320 105.60 48.63 56.90
N LEU A 321 104.56 49.45 56.96
CA LEU A 321 103.54 49.50 58.03
C LEU A 321 102.36 48.55 57.73
N THR A 322 101.83 47.86 58.75
CA THR A 322 100.74 46.87 58.65
C THR A 322 99.46 47.40 59.32
N ILE A 323 98.35 47.54 58.58
CA ILE A 323 97.03 47.93 59.13
C ILE A 323 96.40 46.72 59.88
N PRO A 324 95.93 46.88 61.12
CA PRO A 324 95.34 45.78 61.89
C PRO A 324 93.93 45.42 61.38
N VAL A 325 93.69 44.13 61.09
CA VAL A 325 92.37 43.59 60.68
C VAL A 325 91.63 43.06 61.91
N PRO A 326 90.38 43.49 62.18
CA PRO A 326 89.64 42.99 63.33
C PRO A 326 89.11 41.56 63.13
N PRO A 327 88.92 40.81 64.24
CA PRO A 327 88.18 39.54 64.23
C PRO A 327 86.74 39.73 63.72
N MET A 328 86.20 38.70 63.05
CA MET A 328 84.91 38.79 62.35
C MET A 328 83.73 39.10 63.27
N GLU A 329 83.83 38.69 64.52
CA GLU A 329 82.80 38.81 65.55
C GLU A 329 82.66 40.27 66.04
N VAL A 330 83.72 41.08 65.94
CA VAL A 330 83.75 42.47 66.42
C VAL A 330 83.32 43.45 65.31
N ARG A 331 83.48 43.06 64.05
CA ARG A 331 83.37 43.91 62.85
C ARG A 331 82.01 44.61 62.67
N THR A 332 80.92 44.01 63.16
CA THR A 332 79.57 44.60 63.05
C THR A 332 79.36 45.86 63.88
N ARG A 333 80.21 46.14 64.89
CA ARG A 333 80.07 47.29 65.80
C ARG A 333 81.23 48.29 65.77
N ILE A 334 82.27 48.06 64.94
CA ILE A 334 83.48 48.92 64.81
C ILE A 334 83.67 49.49 63.41
N GLY A 335 82.63 49.47 62.59
CA GLY A 335 82.70 49.94 61.20
C GLY A 335 83.15 51.41 61.11
N SER A 336 82.79 52.26 62.08
CA SER A 336 83.27 53.64 62.21
C SER A 336 84.80 53.72 62.38
N VAL A 337 85.38 52.90 63.26
CA VAL A 337 86.82 52.84 63.55
C VAL A 337 87.62 52.39 62.31
N GLU A 338 87.22 51.28 61.68
CA GLU A 338 87.87 50.77 60.46
C GLU A 338 87.83 51.83 59.34
N THR A 339 86.67 52.45 59.16
CA THR A 339 86.46 53.47 58.14
C THR A 339 87.30 54.72 58.38
N THR A 340 87.54 55.09 59.63
CA THR A 340 88.37 56.25 59.98
C THR A 340 89.86 55.98 59.72
N ILE A 341 90.35 54.79 60.07
CA ILE A 341 91.75 54.39 59.83
C ILE A 341 92.01 54.25 58.32
N ASP A 342 91.06 53.68 57.57
CA ASP A 342 91.14 53.58 56.11
C ASP A 342 91.12 54.96 55.44
N ALA A 343 90.28 55.88 55.91
CA ALA A 343 90.28 57.26 55.41
C ALA A 343 91.60 57.98 55.68
N LEU A 344 92.23 57.79 56.86
CA LEU A 344 93.55 58.32 57.16
C LEU A 344 94.64 57.69 56.28
N TYR A 345 94.60 56.38 56.05
CA TYR A 345 95.54 55.72 55.15
C TYR A 345 95.41 56.23 53.71
N GLN A 346 94.19 56.48 53.23
CA GLN A 346 93.97 57.07 51.91
C GLN A 346 94.46 58.51 51.84
N ILE A 347 94.32 59.30 52.90
CA ILE A 347 94.91 60.64 52.98
C ILE A 347 96.46 60.55 52.95
N ASP A 348 97.07 59.66 53.72
CA ASP A 348 98.52 59.41 53.71
C ASP A 348 99.00 59.01 52.30
N TYR A 349 98.27 58.11 51.63
CA TYR A 349 98.57 57.68 50.27
C TYR A 349 98.42 58.81 49.23
N VAL A 350 97.39 59.66 49.35
CA VAL A 350 97.24 60.84 48.48
C VAL A 350 98.41 61.81 48.67
N LEU A 351 98.90 61.99 49.90
CA LEU A 351 100.06 62.84 50.18
C LEU A 351 101.38 62.21 49.74
N GLU A 352 101.54 60.90 49.87
CA GLU A 352 102.78 60.18 49.55
C GLU A 352 102.93 59.86 48.05
N VAL A 353 101.84 59.55 47.34
CA VAL A 353 101.88 59.11 45.92
C VAL A 353 101.30 60.14 44.97
N GLY A 354 100.30 60.92 45.43
CA GLY A 354 99.67 61.95 44.61
C GLY A 354 100.44 63.27 44.61
N LEU A 355 101.23 63.54 45.66
CA LEU A 355 101.89 64.84 45.88
C LEU A 355 103.42 64.76 46.04
N ALA A 356 104.02 63.57 45.97
CA ALA A 356 105.48 63.43 46.01
C ALA A 356 106.17 63.88 44.70
N GLU A 357 107.36 64.47 44.85
CA GLU A 357 108.27 64.84 43.76
C GLU A 357 108.65 63.58 42.97
N ASP A 358 108.04 63.36 41.81
CA ASP A 358 108.72 63.03 40.54
C ASP A 358 107.73 62.44 39.52
N GLY A 359 107.04 63.36 38.82
CA GLY A 359 106.84 63.33 37.36
C GLY A 359 106.07 62.19 36.67
N GLU A 360 105.79 61.05 37.30
CA GLU A 360 105.22 59.89 36.59
C GLU A 360 104.15 59.12 37.40
N SER A 361 103.48 59.80 38.33
CA SER A 361 102.27 59.26 38.97
C SER A 361 101.04 59.65 38.16
N HIS A 362 100.32 58.66 37.61
CA HIS A 362 99.03 58.82 36.90
C HIS A 362 97.85 59.18 37.82
N PHE A 363 98.11 59.38 39.12
CA PHE A 363 97.09 59.70 40.11
C PHE A 363 97.00 61.21 40.32
N VAL A 364 95.95 61.85 39.77
CA VAL A 364 95.65 63.27 40.03
C VAL A 364 94.84 63.35 41.33
N PRO A 365 95.34 64.01 42.39
CA PRO A 365 94.58 64.18 43.63
C PRO A 365 93.29 64.97 43.38
N ASP A 366 92.14 64.37 43.67
CA ASP A 366 90.84 65.04 43.60
C ASP A 366 90.56 65.78 44.93
N LEU A 367 90.50 67.11 44.87
CA LEU A 367 90.24 67.97 46.01
C LEU A 367 88.90 67.68 46.69
N GLU A 368 87.85 67.34 45.93
CA GLU A 368 86.53 67.04 46.49
C GLU A 368 86.55 65.69 47.20
N PHE A 369 87.24 64.71 46.63
CA PHE A 369 87.52 63.42 47.27
C PHE A 369 88.30 63.58 48.58
N THR A 370 89.42 64.34 48.59
CA THR A 370 90.20 64.54 49.82
C THR A 370 89.44 65.34 50.87
N ARG A 371 88.65 66.35 50.49
CA ARG A 371 87.78 67.08 51.43
C ARG A 371 86.71 66.18 52.05
N ASN A 372 86.13 65.26 51.28
CA ASN A 372 85.19 64.27 51.81
C ASN A 372 85.87 63.31 52.80
N LEU A 373 87.10 62.86 52.52
CA LEU A 373 87.88 62.04 53.46
C LEU A 373 88.20 62.81 54.75
N VAL A 374 88.65 64.06 54.62
CA VAL A 374 88.93 64.96 55.76
C VAL A 374 87.69 65.15 56.62
N TRP A 375 86.55 65.52 56.02
CA TRP A 375 85.30 65.70 56.74
C TRP A 375 84.88 64.42 57.48
N LYS A 376 85.02 63.26 56.81
CA LYS A 376 84.68 61.96 57.38
C LYS A 376 85.54 61.62 58.60
N VAL A 377 86.84 61.87 58.54
CA VAL A 377 87.75 61.71 59.69
C VAL A 377 87.37 62.67 60.82
N GLN A 378 87.13 63.95 60.52
CA GLN A 378 86.77 64.94 61.55
C GLN A 378 85.45 64.62 62.27
N GLU A 379 84.46 64.11 61.53
CA GLU A 379 83.16 63.77 62.12
C GLU A 379 83.26 62.49 62.96
N GLN A 380 83.94 61.47 62.47
CA GLN A 380 84.06 60.18 63.17
C GLN A 380 85.07 60.21 64.32
N ALA A 381 86.09 61.07 64.27
CA ALA A 381 87.09 61.19 65.32
C ALA A 381 86.51 61.67 66.67
N LYS A 382 85.45 62.48 66.65
CA LYS A 382 84.79 62.98 67.87
C LYS A 382 84.27 61.86 68.76
N GLU A 383 83.83 60.76 68.16
CA GLU A 383 83.27 59.61 68.85
C GLU A 383 84.31 58.49 69.03
N LEU A 384 85.34 58.45 68.18
CA LEU A 384 86.37 57.39 68.10
C LEU A 384 87.03 57.03 69.44
N SER A 385 87.50 58.01 70.22
CA SER A 385 88.12 57.72 71.53
C SER A 385 87.14 57.15 72.54
N GLY A 386 85.87 57.56 72.48
CA GLY A 386 84.81 57.00 73.31
C GLY A 386 84.43 55.58 72.87
N GLU A 387 84.39 55.32 71.56
CA GLU A 387 84.09 54.01 70.98
C GLU A 387 85.20 52.99 71.29
N LEU A 388 86.47 53.37 71.12
CA LEU A 388 87.62 52.50 71.41
C LEU A 388 87.75 52.19 72.90
N ALA A 389 87.54 53.17 73.78
CA ALA A 389 87.64 52.99 75.23
C ALA A 389 86.51 52.11 75.80
N ASN A 390 85.32 52.13 75.21
CA ASN A 390 84.15 51.36 75.66
C ASN A 390 83.95 50.03 74.92
N LEU A 391 84.80 49.71 73.95
CA LEU A 391 84.62 48.56 73.06
C LEU A 391 84.52 47.23 73.81
N SER A 392 85.38 47.01 74.80
CA SER A 392 85.42 45.78 75.60
C SER A 392 84.21 45.65 76.55
N ALA A 393 83.58 46.77 76.93
CA ALA A 393 82.41 46.83 77.80
C ALA A 393 81.09 46.53 77.08
N TRP A 394 81.08 46.55 75.74
CA TRP A 394 79.88 46.28 74.94
C TRP A 394 79.59 44.79 74.70
N TYR A 395 80.53 43.92 75.03
CA TYR A 395 80.39 42.47 74.93
C TYR A 395 80.20 41.88 76.32
N SER A 396 79.00 41.37 76.59
CA SER A 396 78.64 40.71 77.85
C SER A 396 79.14 39.27 77.95
N ASP A 397 79.61 38.70 76.84
CA ASP A 397 80.15 37.35 76.75
C ASP A 397 81.69 37.38 76.87
N GLN A 398 82.22 36.61 77.82
CA GLN A 398 83.61 36.75 78.29
C GLN A 398 84.64 36.38 77.21
N THR A 399 84.33 35.40 76.37
CA THR A 399 85.16 34.99 75.21
C THR A 399 85.22 36.06 74.11
N HIS A 400 84.15 36.80 73.90
CA HIS A 400 84.10 37.90 72.93
C HIS A 400 84.79 39.16 73.45
N SER A 401 84.71 39.42 74.77
CA SER A 401 85.45 40.50 75.43
C SER A 401 86.97 40.28 75.38
N GLU A 402 87.43 39.05 75.64
CA GLU A 402 88.87 38.70 75.56
C GLU A 402 89.41 38.79 74.13
N THR A 403 88.62 38.39 73.12
CA THR A 403 89.00 38.47 71.70
C THR A 403 89.02 39.92 71.19
N ALA A 404 88.16 40.80 71.72
CA ALA A 404 88.16 42.23 71.39
C ALA A 404 89.21 43.04 72.15
N ALA A 405 89.81 42.53 73.24
CA ALA A 405 90.65 43.31 74.16
C ALA A 405 91.95 43.87 73.53
N GLY A 406 92.49 43.25 72.48
CA GLY A 406 93.72 43.69 71.81
C GLY A 406 93.51 44.68 70.66
N TYR A 407 92.32 44.71 70.06
CA TYR A 407 92.06 45.51 68.87
C TYR A 407 92.03 47.03 69.13
N PRO A 408 91.42 47.55 70.22
CA PRO A 408 91.40 48.99 70.47
C PRO A 408 92.78 49.63 70.60
N ALA A 409 93.74 48.92 71.22
CA ALA A 409 95.11 49.40 71.36
C ALA A 409 95.82 49.45 70.00
N ALA A 410 95.73 48.37 69.21
CA ALA A 410 96.36 48.31 67.88
C ALA A 410 95.73 49.32 66.89
N ALA A 411 94.41 49.48 66.92
CA ALA A 411 93.69 50.46 66.09
C ALA A 411 94.04 51.90 66.50
N GLY A 412 94.12 52.18 67.81
CA GLY A 412 94.54 53.48 68.33
C GLY A 412 96.00 53.83 67.98
N ASP A 413 96.91 52.84 68.03
CA ASP A 413 98.30 53.05 67.63
C ASP A 413 98.47 53.25 66.13
N ALA A 414 97.72 52.50 65.31
CA ALA A 414 97.69 52.70 63.86
C ALA A 414 97.13 54.09 63.48
N TYR A 415 96.05 54.52 64.15
CA TYR A 415 95.49 55.87 63.98
C TYR A 415 96.53 56.94 64.31
N ARG A 416 97.23 56.82 65.44
CA ARG A 416 98.29 57.77 65.84
C ARG A 416 99.48 57.76 64.88
N ALA A 417 99.92 56.58 64.44
CA ALA A 417 101.04 56.45 63.51
C ALA A 417 100.71 57.06 62.13
N LEU A 418 99.49 56.88 61.64
CA LEU A 418 99.05 57.49 60.37
C LEU A 418 98.97 59.02 60.50
N CYS A 419 98.41 59.55 61.58
CA CYS A 419 98.43 60.99 61.82
C CYS A 419 99.87 61.56 61.92
N GLN A 420 100.84 60.81 62.47
CA GLN A 420 102.28 61.17 62.47
C GLN A 420 102.89 61.22 61.08
N ARG A 421 102.60 60.22 60.24
CA ARG A 421 103.10 60.19 58.87
C ARG A 421 102.49 61.29 58.03
N ILE A 422 101.18 61.51 58.13
CA ILE A 422 100.48 62.60 57.45
C ILE A 422 101.06 63.95 57.89
N ASP A 423 101.30 64.17 59.19
CA ASP A 423 101.91 65.41 59.68
C ASP A 423 103.35 65.59 59.15
N THR A 424 104.13 64.51 59.10
CA THR A 424 105.49 64.53 58.55
C THR A 424 105.49 64.81 57.05
N ALA A 425 104.57 64.19 56.30
CA ALA A 425 104.37 64.39 54.88
C ALA A 425 103.94 65.84 54.59
N LEU A 426 103.00 66.38 55.38
CA LEU A 426 102.59 67.78 55.27
C LEU A 426 103.73 68.75 55.61
N GLN A 427 104.60 68.43 56.56
CA GLN A 427 105.79 69.25 56.84
C GLN A 427 106.81 69.23 55.68
N ALA A 428 106.95 68.10 54.99
CA ALA A 428 107.77 67.98 53.80
C ALA A 428 107.16 68.73 52.60
N LEU A 429 105.85 68.60 52.40
CA LEU A 429 105.09 69.22 51.31
C LEU A 429 104.85 70.73 51.51
N GLY A 430 104.64 71.19 52.75
CA GLY A 430 104.43 72.60 53.09
C GLY A 430 105.64 73.51 52.81
N ARG A 431 106.80 72.93 52.48
CA ARG A 431 107.97 73.67 51.99
C ARG A 431 107.96 73.89 50.47
N ARG A 432 106.99 73.33 49.73
CA ARG A 432 107.00 73.18 48.27
C ARG A 432 105.61 73.45 47.67
N PHE A 433 105.33 74.70 47.28
CA PHE A 433 103.99 75.15 46.87
C PHE A 433 103.72 75.05 45.36
N HIS A 434 102.70 74.28 44.96
CA HIS A 434 102.00 74.39 43.65
C HIS A 434 100.46 74.48 43.85
N SER A 435 99.78 75.18 42.95
CA SER A 435 98.49 75.85 43.20
C SER A 435 97.24 74.97 43.46
N PRO A 436 97.07 73.73 42.96
CA PRO A 436 95.92 72.89 43.35
C PRO A 436 96.18 72.07 44.64
N ASP A 437 97.45 71.82 44.95
CA ASP A 437 97.87 71.02 46.11
C ASP A 437 97.73 71.81 47.41
N ALA A 438 97.84 73.14 47.33
CA ALA A 438 97.72 74.04 48.47
C ALA A 438 96.37 73.92 49.20
N ASP A 439 95.27 73.73 48.47
CA ASP A 439 93.93 73.58 49.05
C ASP A 439 93.74 72.22 49.74
N ILE A 440 94.35 71.17 49.19
CA ILE A 440 94.37 69.83 49.77
C ILE A 440 95.21 69.84 51.05
N ILE A 441 96.43 70.37 50.98
CA ILE A 441 97.33 70.54 52.12
C ILE A 441 96.66 71.37 53.22
N ALA A 442 95.98 72.46 52.88
CA ALA A 442 95.26 73.29 53.85
C ALA A 442 94.11 72.54 54.53
N ALA A 443 93.31 71.76 53.78
CA ALA A 443 92.22 70.97 54.34
C ALA A 443 92.72 69.89 55.31
N VAL A 444 93.76 69.14 54.93
CA VAL A 444 94.32 68.08 55.78
C VAL A 444 95.07 68.68 56.99
N THR A 445 95.72 69.83 56.83
CA THR A 445 96.34 70.54 57.96
C THR A 445 95.29 71.02 58.97
N ALA A 446 94.16 71.54 58.50
CA ALA A 446 93.05 71.95 59.38
C ALA A 446 92.47 70.75 60.14
N MET A 447 92.33 69.60 59.48
CA MET A 447 91.94 68.33 60.11
C MET A 447 92.88 67.95 61.25
N LEU A 448 94.19 67.86 61.00
CA LEU A 448 95.15 67.46 62.04
C LEU A 448 95.17 68.43 63.22
N ASN A 449 95.01 69.73 62.97
CA ASN A 449 94.94 70.73 64.04
C ASN A 449 93.69 70.57 64.91
N ASP A 450 92.55 70.25 64.30
CA ASP A 450 91.30 69.95 65.02
C ASP A 450 91.43 68.66 65.85
N LEU A 451 92.03 67.61 65.28
CA LEU A 451 92.30 66.35 65.99
C LEU A 451 93.25 66.53 67.19
N ARG A 452 94.28 67.37 67.06
CA ARG A 452 95.16 67.75 68.20
C ARG A 452 94.42 68.53 69.26
N ALA A 453 93.56 69.49 68.86
CA ALA A 453 92.79 70.30 69.81
C ALA A 453 91.81 69.44 70.64
N GLN A 454 91.32 68.35 70.06
CA GLN A 454 90.46 67.36 70.73
C GLN A 454 91.25 66.34 71.58
N GLY A 455 92.59 66.39 71.58
CA GLY A 455 93.45 65.48 72.34
C GLY A 455 93.50 64.05 71.81
N LEU A 456 93.13 63.85 70.55
CA LEU A 456 92.97 62.52 69.92
C LEU A 456 94.23 62.04 69.19
N TYR A 457 95.23 62.91 69.05
CA TYR A 457 96.47 62.63 68.35
C TYR A 457 97.65 63.43 68.92
#